data_AF-A0AAQ3LYA5-F1
#
_entry.id   AF-A0AAQ3LYA5-F1
#
_cell.length_a   1.000
_cell.length_b   1.000
_cell.length_c   1.000
_cell.angle_alpha   90.00
_cell.angle_beta   90.00
_cell.angle_gamma   90.00
#
_symmetry.space_group_name_H-M   'P 1'
#
loop_
_entity.id
_entity.type
_entity.pdbx_description
1 polymer ?
#
loop_
_entity_poly.entity_id
_entity_poly.type
_entity_poly.pdbx_seq_one_letter_code
_entity_poly.pdbx_strand_id
1 'polypeptide(L)'
;MDTYDQYDLDLYFHKYTPNIPMRTHPIPAFIDGAVAPTSPANAGGESILDMTIIYPLIYPRTITLFQTDGPIYTADSLDGYLDCFFDTFLGALDGSFCTYSAYGQTGNENSLDPVYPDPSNQPGTHKGPLQCGVYKPTNVISISYLAGEAALPVNYQRRQCNEFAQLALQGVTILFASGDPGVACFYDSDHPNGACIGKDRKNLLS
;
A
#
# COMPACT_ATOMS: atom_id res chain seq x y z
N MET A 1 -3.28 -4.80 1.14
CA MET A 1 -4.04 -3.53 1.28
C MET A 1 -5.56 -3.69 1.20
N ASP A 2 -6.32 -2.98 2.04
CA ASP A 2 -7.79 -3.01 2.03
C ASP A 2 -8.41 -2.07 0.98
N THR A 3 -9.75 -2.02 0.88
CA THR A 3 -10.46 -1.20 -0.11
C THR A 3 -11.57 -0.38 0.55
N TYR A 4 -11.73 0.87 0.16
CA TYR A 4 -12.82 1.73 0.65
C TYR A 4 -14.19 1.35 0.03
N ASP A 5 -15.28 1.65 0.74
CA ASP A 5 -16.61 1.74 0.15
C ASP A 5 -17.13 3.18 0.12
N GLN A 6 -17.94 3.48 -0.89
CA GLN A 6 -18.50 4.82 -1.07
C GLN A 6 -19.62 5.14 -0.08
N TYR A 7 -20.33 4.12 0.42
CA TYR A 7 -21.52 4.31 1.23
C TYR A 7 -21.16 4.87 2.61
N ASP A 8 -20.16 4.29 3.27
CA ASP A 8 -19.68 4.75 4.56
C ASP A 8 -18.97 6.11 4.47
N LEU A 9 -18.25 6.35 3.36
CA LEU A 9 -17.66 7.66 3.08
C LEU A 9 -18.76 8.75 2.93
N ASP A 10 -19.84 8.43 2.22
CA ASP A 10 -21.00 9.33 2.08
C ASP A 10 -21.70 9.59 3.42
N LEU A 11 -21.84 8.57 4.27
CA LEU A 11 -22.38 8.71 5.62
C LEU A 11 -21.50 9.64 6.48
N TYR A 12 -20.17 9.52 6.36
CA TYR A 12 -19.23 10.40 7.06
C TYR A 12 -19.39 11.85 6.60
N PHE A 13 -19.41 12.11 5.29
CA PHE A 13 -19.60 13.46 4.77
C PHE A 13 -20.92 14.06 5.21
N HIS A 14 -22.01 13.30 5.10
CA HIS A 14 -23.32 13.76 5.53
C HIS A 14 -23.35 14.15 7.03
N LYS A 15 -22.69 13.37 7.89
CA LYS A 15 -22.77 13.55 9.34
C LYS A 15 -21.77 14.57 9.90
N TYR A 16 -20.52 14.57 9.42
CA TYR A 16 -19.42 15.29 10.06
C TYR A 16 -18.84 16.40 9.19
N THR A 17 -18.95 16.30 7.86
CA THR A 17 -18.40 17.30 6.93
C THR A 17 -19.40 17.65 5.82
N PRO A 18 -20.57 18.21 6.17
CA PRO A 18 -21.67 18.42 5.22
C PRO A 18 -21.36 19.44 4.11
N ASN A 19 -20.25 20.17 4.21
CA ASN A 19 -19.71 21.01 3.15
C ASN A 19 -19.08 20.20 2.00
N ILE A 20 -18.76 18.92 2.22
CA ILE A 20 -18.28 17.99 1.21
C ILE A 20 -19.51 17.29 0.61
N PRO A 21 -19.74 17.40 -0.71
CA PRO A 21 -20.85 16.73 -1.36
C PRO A 21 -20.78 15.22 -1.18
N MET A 22 -21.92 14.59 -0.95
CA MET A 22 -22.04 13.14 -1.09
C MET A 22 -21.58 12.71 -2.49
N ARG A 23 -21.07 11.48 -2.58
CA ARG A 23 -20.41 10.89 -3.75
C ARG A 23 -19.08 11.54 -4.11
N THR A 24 -18.50 12.37 -3.25
CA THR A 24 -17.09 12.76 -3.39
C THR A 24 -16.22 11.51 -3.21
N HIS A 25 -15.28 11.28 -4.13
CA HIS A 25 -14.49 10.05 -4.19
C HIS A 25 -13.13 10.31 -4.85
N PRO A 26 -12.12 9.46 -4.60
CA PRO A 26 -10.77 9.68 -5.09
C PRO A 26 -10.70 9.55 -6.61
N ILE A 27 -9.73 10.20 -7.24
CA ILE A 27 -9.31 9.87 -8.60
C ILE A 27 -8.62 8.49 -8.53
N PRO A 28 -9.07 7.49 -9.31
CA PRO A 28 -8.48 6.16 -9.24
C PRO A 28 -7.13 6.11 -9.95
N ALA A 29 -6.11 5.59 -9.27
CA ALA A 29 -4.85 5.15 -9.83
C ALA A 29 -4.63 3.68 -9.45
N PHE A 30 -5.37 2.80 -10.12
CA PHE A 30 -5.34 1.36 -9.84
C PHE A 30 -4.18 0.69 -10.55
N ILE A 31 -3.37 -0.01 -9.76
CA ILE A 31 -2.11 -0.63 -10.16
C ILE A 31 -2.31 -2.15 -10.15
N ASP A 32 -1.88 -2.81 -11.21
CA ASP A 32 -1.80 -4.27 -11.32
C ASP A 32 -3.10 -5.04 -10.98
N GLY A 33 -4.23 -4.48 -11.40
CA GLY A 33 -5.55 -5.10 -11.26
C GLY A 33 -6.28 -4.77 -9.96
N ALA A 34 -5.79 -3.80 -9.20
CA ALA A 34 -6.51 -3.22 -8.09
C ALA A 34 -7.91 -2.73 -8.46
N VAL A 35 -8.81 -2.76 -7.48
CA VAL A 35 -10.22 -2.37 -7.63
C VAL A 35 -10.68 -1.56 -6.42
N ALA A 36 -11.48 -0.52 -6.68
CA ALA A 36 -12.23 0.22 -5.68
C ALA A 36 -13.35 1.03 -6.36
N PRO A 37 -14.42 1.45 -5.65
CA PRO A 37 -14.78 1.05 -4.29
C PRO A 37 -15.27 -0.40 -4.21
N THR A 38 -15.49 -0.90 -2.99
CA THR A 38 -16.12 -2.19 -2.71
C THR A 38 -17.46 -2.00 -1.96
N SER A 39 -18.08 -3.10 -1.53
CA SER A 39 -19.27 -3.07 -0.67
C SER A 39 -18.88 -2.87 0.80
N PRO A 40 -19.75 -2.30 1.67
CA PRO A 40 -19.43 -2.14 3.10
C PRO A 40 -19.06 -3.45 3.80
N ALA A 41 -19.60 -4.59 3.34
CA ALA A 41 -19.28 -5.89 3.91
C ALA A 41 -17.85 -6.38 3.62
N ASN A 42 -17.23 -5.83 2.57
CA ASN A 42 -15.90 -6.19 2.10
C ASN A 42 -14.89 -5.04 2.25
N ALA A 43 -15.34 -3.88 2.74
CA ALA A 43 -14.50 -2.72 2.93
C ALA A 43 -13.60 -2.92 4.15
N GLY A 44 -12.39 -2.38 4.07
CA GLY A 44 -11.52 -2.29 5.23
C GLY A 44 -11.52 -0.90 5.85
N GLY A 45 -11.10 -0.86 7.11
CA GLY A 45 -11.14 0.35 7.91
C GLY A 45 -10.07 1.37 7.52
N GLU A 46 -8.91 0.93 7.01
CA GLU A 46 -7.75 1.80 6.81
C GLU A 46 -7.99 2.76 5.64
N SER A 47 -8.40 2.25 4.47
CA SER A 47 -8.70 3.10 3.30
C SER A 47 -9.77 4.14 3.61
N ILE A 48 -10.80 3.79 4.40
CA ILE A 48 -11.83 4.76 4.82
C ILE A 48 -11.28 5.74 5.85
N LEU A 49 -10.46 5.29 6.80
CA LEU A 49 -9.84 6.14 7.80
C LEU A 49 -8.99 7.23 7.14
N ASP A 50 -8.10 6.85 6.23
CA ASP A 50 -7.27 7.78 5.47
C ASP A 50 -8.11 8.83 4.74
N MET A 51 -9.15 8.39 4.02
CA MET A 51 -10.02 9.30 3.28
C MET A 51 -10.77 10.26 4.20
N THR A 52 -11.33 9.75 5.29
CA THR A 52 -12.11 10.56 6.25
C THR A 52 -11.26 11.53 7.05
N ILE A 53 -9.94 11.30 7.17
CA ILE A 53 -8.99 12.27 7.71
C ILE A 53 -8.59 13.30 6.63
N ILE A 54 -8.28 12.87 5.41
CA ILE A 54 -7.69 13.74 4.38
C ILE A 54 -8.72 14.67 3.74
N TYR A 55 -9.90 14.17 3.37
CA TYR A 55 -10.91 14.98 2.67
C TYR A 55 -11.29 16.27 3.42
N PRO A 56 -11.60 16.25 4.72
CA PRO A 56 -11.90 17.46 5.48
C PRO A 56 -10.79 18.51 5.47
N LEU A 57 -9.53 18.08 5.35
CA LEU A 57 -8.37 18.97 5.41
C LEU A 57 -8.10 19.70 4.09
N ILE A 58 -8.41 19.07 2.95
CA ILE A 58 -7.98 19.58 1.64
C ILE A 58 -9.12 19.96 0.69
N TYR A 59 -10.36 19.62 1.00
CA TYR A 59 -11.52 19.94 0.15
C TYR A 59 -11.57 21.45 -0.14
N PRO A 60 -11.82 21.89 -1.41
CA PRO A 60 -12.33 21.14 -2.56
C PRO A 60 -11.26 20.46 -3.43
N ARG A 61 -10.01 20.30 -2.98
CA ARG A 61 -9.03 19.52 -3.73
C ARG A 61 -9.35 18.02 -3.65
N THR A 62 -9.10 17.33 -4.75
CA THR A 62 -9.31 15.89 -4.86
C THR A 62 -8.03 15.13 -4.51
N ILE A 63 -8.17 13.94 -3.94
CA ILE A 63 -7.08 12.99 -3.71
C ILE A 63 -6.97 12.01 -4.89
N THR A 64 -5.78 11.47 -5.13
CA THR A 64 -5.58 10.29 -5.98
C THR A 64 -5.40 9.07 -5.09
N LEU A 65 -6.17 8.01 -5.30
CA LEU A 65 -5.99 6.74 -4.60
C LEU A 65 -5.08 5.84 -5.45
N PHE A 66 -3.85 5.64 -4.99
CA PHE A 66 -2.96 4.61 -5.49
C PHE A 66 -3.28 3.30 -4.78
N GLN A 67 -4.08 2.45 -5.42
CA GLN A 67 -4.38 1.11 -4.93
C GLN A 67 -3.54 0.13 -5.72
N THR A 68 -2.80 -0.74 -5.05
CA THR A 68 -2.03 -1.79 -5.71
C THR A 68 -2.69 -3.14 -5.57
N ASP A 69 -2.39 -3.97 -6.57
CA ASP A 69 -2.63 -5.40 -6.60
C ASP A 69 -4.10 -5.83 -6.62
N GLY A 70 -4.36 -6.92 -7.33
CA GLY A 70 -5.70 -7.48 -7.44
C GLY A 70 -6.19 -8.13 -6.13
N PRO A 71 -7.51 -8.38 -6.01
CA PRO A 71 -8.14 -8.96 -4.82
C PRO A 71 -7.52 -10.26 -4.28
N ILE A 72 -6.86 -11.03 -5.15
CA ILE A 72 -6.20 -12.29 -4.80
C ILE A 72 -4.99 -12.03 -3.91
N TYR A 73 -4.09 -11.15 -4.35
CA TYR A 73 -2.89 -10.78 -3.60
C TYR A 73 -3.23 -9.99 -2.34
N THR A 74 -4.24 -9.13 -2.39
CA THR A 74 -4.66 -8.36 -1.21
C THR A 74 -5.35 -9.24 -0.16
N ALA A 75 -6.03 -10.32 -0.54
CA ALA A 75 -6.61 -11.26 0.42
C ALA A 75 -5.52 -12.05 1.18
N ASP A 76 -4.46 -12.48 0.49
CA ASP A 76 -3.33 -13.17 1.11
C ASP A 76 -2.51 -12.25 2.04
N SER A 77 -2.46 -10.94 1.75
CA SER A 77 -1.82 -9.93 2.62
C SER A 77 -2.50 -9.78 3.99
N LEU A 78 -3.78 -10.18 4.12
CA LEU A 78 -4.52 -10.13 5.38
C LEU A 78 -4.22 -11.33 6.32
N ASP A 79 -3.59 -12.39 5.81
CA ASP A 79 -3.23 -13.60 6.56
C ASP A 79 -1.83 -13.52 7.22
N GLY A 80 -1.30 -12.31 7.40
CA GLY A 80 -0.03 -12.07 8.12
C GLY A 80 1.23 -12.22 7.27
N TYR A 81 1.09 -12.31 5.94
CA TYR A 81 2.21 -12.18 5.02
C TYR A 81 2.49 -10.71 4.72
N LEU A 82 3.77 -10.36 4.77
CA LEU A 82 4.32 -9.02 4.54
C LEU A 82 3.64 -8.34 3.34
N ASP A 83 2.97 -7.20 3.56
CA ASP A 83 2.35 -6.40 2.50
C ASP A 83 3.49 -5.75 1.67
N CYS A 84 4.06 -6.51 0.74
CA CYS A 84 5.22 -6.17 -0.09
C CYS A 84 4.81 -5.37 -1.33
N PHE A 85 3.91 -4.41 -1.15
CA PHE A 85 3.32 -3.64 -2.25
C PHE A 85 4.22 -2.50 -2.76
N PHE A 86 5.33 -2.20 -2.08
CA PHE A 86 6.16 -1.07 -2.45
C PHE A 86 6.79 -1.22 -3.83
N ASP A 87 7.19 -2.43 -4.24
CA ASP A 87 7.81 -2.58 -5.57
C ASP A 87 6.79 -2.38 -6.70
N THR A 88 5.54 -2.84 -6.54
CA THR A 88 4.44 -2.60 -7.51
C THR A 88 4.03 -1.13 -7.53
N PHE A 89 3.90 -0.50 -6.35
CA PHE A 89 3.62 0.93 -6.23
C PHE A 89 4.71 1.79 -6.87
N LEU A 90 5.97 1.57 -6.51
CA LEU A 90 7.11 2.35 -7.00
C LEU A 90 7.33 2.11 -8.49
N GLY A 91 7.21 0.86 -8.96
CA GLY A 91 7.28 0.51 -10.37
C GLY A 91 6.22 1.22 -11.21
N ALA A 92 4.99 1.33 -10.72
CA ALA A 92 3.93 2.04 -11.41
C ALA A 92 4.16 3.55 -11.50
N LEU A 93 4.87 4.15 -10.54
CA LEU A 93 5.23 5.57 -10.52
C LEU A 93 6.49 5.88 -11.35
N ASP A 94 7.49 5.01 -11.29
CA ASP A 94 8.73 5.10 -12.08
C ASP A 94 8.98 3.76 -12.79
N GLY A 95 8.72 3.73 -14.10
CA GLY A 95 8.88 2.52 -14.89
C GLY A 95 10.33 2.03 -14.97
N SER A 96 11.32 2.88 -14.69
CA SER A 96 12.72 2.46 -14.63
C SER A 96 12.99 1.56 -13.41
N PHE A 97 12.24 1.71 -12.32
CA PHE A 97 12.36 0.90 -11.12
C PHE A 97 12.09 -0.59 -11.38
N CYS A 98 11.15 -0.91 -12.26
CA CYS A 98 10.83 -2.28 -12.68
C CYS A 98 12.03 -3.06 -13.25
N THR A 99 13.04 -2.35 -13.77
CA THR A 99 14.27 -2.95 -14.33
C THR A 99 15.53 -2.50 -13.60
N TYR A 100 15.38 -1.71 -12.53
CA TYR A 100 16.50 -1.17 -11.78
C TYR A 100 17.25 -2.26 -11.02
N SER A 101 18.54 -2.40 -11.31
CA SER A 101 19.44 -3.34 -10.66
C SER A 101 20.33 -2.66 -9.62
N ALA A 102 20.24 -3.10 -8.37
CA ALA A 102 21.17 -2.69 -7.32
C ALA A 102 21.22 -3.74 -6.20
N TYR A 103 22.32 -3.74 -5.46
CA TYR A 103 22.52 -4.62 -4.29
C TYR A 103 22.32 -6.13 -4.60
N GLY A 104 22.58 -6.55 -5.85
CA GLY A 104 22.42 -7.94 -6.29
C GLY A 104 20.98 -8.35 -6.61
N GLN A 105 20.04 -7.42 -6.70
CA GLN A 105 18.65 -7.64 -7.10
C GLN A 105 18.27 -6.77 -8.30
N THR A 106 17.27 -7.22 -9.07
CA THR A 106 16.75 -6.53 -10.26
C THR A 106 15.24 -6.68 -10.31
N GLY A 107 14.53 -5.55 -10.39
CA GLY A 107 13.06 -5.55 -10.43
C GLY A 107 12.44 -6.21 -9.20
N ASN A 108 11.22 -6.71 -9.36
CA ASN A 108 10.45 -7.38 -8.31
C ASN A 108 11.17 -8.65 -7.81
N GLU A 109 11.10 -8.89 -6.50
CA GLU A 109 11.59 -10.08 -5.82
C GLU A 109 10.50 -11.17 -5.84
N ASN A 110 10.65 -12.17 -6.72
CA ASN A 110 9.65 -13.22 -6.96
C ASN A 110 9.18 -14.00 -5.71
N SER A 111 9.96 -13.97 -4.61
CA SER A 111 9.61 -14.61 -3.34
C SER A 111 8.78 -13.74 -2.40
N LEU A 112 8.64 -12.45 -2.70
CA LEU A 112 7.96 -11.45 -1.87
C LEU A 112 6.86 -10.71 -2.62
N ASP A 113 7.13 -10.30 -3.87
CA ASP A 113 6.22 -9.47 -4.65
C ASP A 113 5.23 -10.30 -5.47
N PRO A 114 4.03 -9.75 -5.72
CA PRO A 114 3.11 -10.30 -6.72
C PRO A 114 3.75 -10.50 -8.09
N VAL A 115 3.32 -11.54 -8.79
CA VAL A 115 3.82 -11.91 -10.12
C VAL A 115 2.75 -11.58 -11.16
N TYR A 116 3.12 -10.76 -12.15
CA TYR A 116 2.22 -10.39 -13.24
C TYR A 116 2.80 -10.76 -14.63
N PRO A 117 1.97 -11.29 -15.57
CA PRO A 117 0.57 -11.66 -15.39
C PRO A 117 0.35 -12.77 -14.36
N ASP A 118 -0.69 -12.64 -13.55
CA ASP A 118 -0.97 -13.58 -12.47
C ASP A 118 -1.38 -14.95 -13.08
N PRO A 119 -0.67 -16.04 -12.74
CA PRO A 119 -0.94 -17.37 -13.29
C PRO A 119 -2.25 -18.00 -12.79
N SER A 120 -2.85 -17.51 -11.70
CA SER A 120 -4.06 -18.04 -11.07
C SER A 120 -5.28 -18.01 -12.02
N ASN A 121 -6.13 -19.03 -11.98
CA ASN A 121 -7.38 -19.05 -12.76
C ASN A 121 -8.60 -18.64 -11.94
N GLN A 122 -8.39 -18.02 -10.78
CA GLN A 122 -9.48 -17.60 -9.92
C GLN A 122 -10.23 -16.38 -10.52
N PRO A 123 -11.53 -16.24 -10.25
CA PRO A 123 -12.26 -15.03 -10.63
C PRO A 123 -11.64 -13.78 -10.01
N GLY A 124 -11.46 -12.71 -10.80
CA GLY A 124 -10.84 -11.47 -10.34
C GLY A 124 -9.32 -11.41 -10.50
N THR A 125 -8.69 -12.46 -11.06
CA THR A 125 -7.26 -12.45 -11.39
C THR A 125 -6.89 -11.37 -12.41
N HIS A 126 -5.81 -10.63 -12.13
CA HIS A 126 -5.20 -9.73 -13.10
C HIS A 126 -4.36 -10.48 -14.14
N LYS A 127 -4.86 -10.55 -15.38
CA LYS A 127 -4.16 -11.20 -16.51
C LYS A 127 -3.30 -10.24 -17.35
N GLY A 128 -3.26 -8.97 -16.97
CA GLY A 128 -2.39 -7.98 -17.61
C GLY A 128 -0.93 -8.13 -17.17
N PRO A 129 0.02 -7.53 -17.92
CA PRO A 129 1.41 -7.45 -17.50
C PRO A 129 1.56 -6.50 -16.30
N LEU A 130 2.68 -6.66 -15.58
CA LEU A 130 3.12 -5.69 -14.55
C LEU A 130 3.11 -4.27 -15.12
N GLN A 131 2.51 -3.34 -14.39
CA GLN A 131 2.42 -1.94 -14.75
C GLN A 131 3.66 -1.17 -14.29
N CYS A 132 4.38 -0.60 -15.25
CA CYS A 132 5.61 0.13 -15.02
C CYS A 132 5.52 1.54 -15.60
N GLY A 133 5.63 2.58 -14.76
CA GLY A 133 5.62 3.99 -15.16
C GLY A 133 4.30 4.45 -15.76
N VAL A 134 3.19 3.88 -15.30
CA VAL A 134 1.83 4.17 -15.81
C VAL A 134 1.18 5.38 -15.14
N TYR A 135 1.68 5.80 -13.98
CA TYR A 135 1.16 6.96 -13.24
C TYR A 135 2.26 7.97 -12.94
N LYS A 136 1.86 9.25 -12.89
CA LYS A 136 2.73 10.32 -12.42
C LYS A 136 2.57 10.45 -10.89
N PRO A 137 3.67 10.56 -10.12
CA PRO A 137 3.60 10.85 -8.69
C PRO A 137 2.82 12.13 -8.38
N THR A 138 2.05 12.12 -7.30
CA THR A 138 1.48 13.35 -6.71
C THR A 138 2.56 14.13 -5.96
N ASN A 139 2.32 15.42 -5.66
CA ASN A 139 3.28 16.21 -4.89
C ASN A 139 3.42 15.77 -3.43
N VAL A 140 2.35 15.19 -2.87
CA VAL A 140 2.32 14.63 -1.52
C VAL A 140 1.72 13.24 -1.61
N ILE A 141 2.38 12.27 -1.01
CA ILE A 141 1.96 10.88 -0.92
C ILE A 141 1.89 10.53 0.58
N SER A 142 0.75 10.02 1.02
CA SER A 142 0.55 9.53 2.39
C SER A 142 0.39 8.02 2.32
N ILE A 143 1.10 7.30 3.19
CA ILE A 143 1.11 5.84 3.23
C ILE A 143 0.93 5.41 4.69
N SER A 144 -0.18 4.74 4.95
CA SER A 144 -0.59 4.21 6.26
C SER A 144 -0.22 2.73 6.45
N TYR A 145 0.31 2.08 5.42
CA TYR A 145 0.77 0.70 5.47
C TYR A 145 2.30 0.60 5.55
N LEU A 146 2.77 -0.41 6.29
CA LEU A 146 4.18 -0.74 6.40
C LEU A 146 4.37 -2.21 6.73
N ALA A 147 5.60 -2.68 6.58
CA ALA A 147 6.05 -4.00 6.99
C ALA A 147 7.17 -3.86 8.03
N GLY A 148 7.38 -4.90 8.84
CA GLY A 148 8.49 -4.94 9.78
C GLY A 148 9.85 -4.95 9.06
N GLU A 149 10.66 -3.91 9.23
CA GLU A 149 11.94 -3.78 8.51
C GLU A 149 12.86 -5.00 8.67
N ALA A 150 12.88 -5.60 9.86
CA ALA A 150 13.73 -6.76 10.15
C ALA A 150 13.23 -8.07 9.48
N ALA A 151 11.96 -8.12 9.09
CA ALA A 151 11.35 -9.26 8.41
C ALA A 151 11.63 -9.27 6.91
N LEU A 152 12.08 -8.14 6.34
CA LEU A 152 12.39 -8.00 4.92
C LEU A 152 13.91 -8.10 4.64
N PRO A 153 14.32 -8.62 3.47
CA PRO A 153 15.71 -8.60 3.06
C PRO A 153 16.27 -7.17 2.98
N VAL A 154 17.52 -6.99 3.41
CA VAL A 154 18.17 -5.67 3.42
C VAL A 154 18.34 -5.11 2.01
N ASN A 155 18.67 -5.95 1.03
CA ASN A 155 18.88 -5.51 -0.35
C ASN A 155 17.57 -5.05 -1.01
N TYR A 156 16.46 -5.72 -0.69
CA TYR A 156 15.11 -5.41 -1.16
C TYR A 156 14.71 -4.00 -0.70
N GLN A 157 14.80 -3.76 0.61
CA GLN A 157 14.50 -2.45 1.20
C GLN A 157 15.44 -1.36 0.69
N ARG A 158 16.74 -1.63 0.51
CA ARG A 158 17.68 -0.61 0.00
C ARG A 158 17.36 -0.17 -1.43
N ARG A 159 16.82 -1.06 -2.28
CA ARG A 159 16.32 -0.65 -3.61
C ARG A 159 15.15 0.31 -3.47
N GLN A 160 14.17 -0.01 -2.61
CA GLN A 160 13.03 0.86 -2.34
C GLN A 160 13.46 2.21 -1.75
N CYS A 161 14.41 2.22 -0.81
CA CYS A 161 14.96 3.45 -0.25
C CYS A 161 15.58 4.35 -1.32
N ASN A 162 16.31 3.78 -2.28
CA ASN A 162 16.86 4.55 -3.39
C ASN A 162 15.74 5.18 -4.23
N GLU A 163 14.64 4.46 -4.45
CA GLU A 163 13.51 4.95 -5.25
C GLU A 163 12.72 6.04 -4.51
N PHE A 164 12.46 5.88 -3.22
CA PHE A 164 11.91 6.96 -2.40
C PHE A 164 12.82 8.20 -2.37
N ALA A 165 14.14 8.01 -2.35
CA ALA A 165 15.08 9.12 -2.47
C ALA A 165 15.00 9.80 -3.85
N GLN A 166 14.82 9.04 -4.93
CA GLN A 166 14.60 9.60 -6.28
C GLN A 166 13.31 10.42 -6.35
N LEU A 167 12.21 9.93 -5.80
CA LEU A 167 10.95 10.68 -5.71
C LEU A 167 11.13 11.97 -4.89
N ALA A 168 11.87 11.92 -3.77
CA ALA A 168 12.15 13.10 -2.97
C ALA A 168 12.98 14.15 -3.73
N LEU A 169 13.97 13.72 -4.52
CA LEU A 169 14.76 14.62 -5.40
C LEU A 169 13.90 15.26 -6.50
N GLN A 170 12.79 14.63 -6.89
CA GLN A 170 11.79 15.19 -7.81
C GLN A 170 10.81 16.15 -7.12
N GLY A 171 10.96 16.40 -5.82
CA GLY A 171 10.11 17.31 -5.05
C GLY A 171 8.81 16.68 -4.54
N VAL A 172 8.75 15.35 -4.47
CA VAL A 172 7.62 14.63 -3.86
C VAL A 172 7.84 14.54 -2.35
N THR A 173 6.82 14.93 -1.56
CA THR A 173 6.79 14.72 -0.11
C THR A 173 6.11 13.40 0.18
N ILE A 174 6.75 12.54 0.98
CA ILE A 174 6.21 11.23 1.34
C ILE A 174 6.06 11.17 2.86
N LEU A 175 4.86 10.86 3.31
CA LEU A 175 4.50 10.71 4.72
C LEU A 175 4.20 9.23 4.97
N PHE A 176 4.93 8.61 5.89
CA PHE A 176 4.66 7.26 6.37
C PHE A 176 4.08 7.32 7.77
N ALA A 177 3.09 6.48 8.04
CA ALA A 177 2.78 6.10 9.42
C ALA A 177 4.01 5.42 10.04
N SER A 178 4.25 5.65 11.33
CA SER A 178 5.38 5.03 12.04
C SER A 178 5.11 3.61 12.53
N GLY A 179 3.86 3.15 12.40
CA GLY A 179 3.37 1.90 12.98
C GLY A 179 2.69 2.09 14.33
N ASP A 180 1.72 1.21 14.60
CA ASP A 180 0.94 1.14 15.83
C ASP A 180 1.57 0.39 17.01
N PRO A 181 2.49 -0.59 16.85
CA PRO A 181 3.01 -1.39 17.97
C PRO A 181 4.10 -0.67 18.80
N GLY A 182 4.25 0.65 18.65
CA GLY A 182 5.26 1.43 19.36
C GLY A 182 6.68 1.02 18.98
N VAL A 183 7.46 0.51 19.95
CA VAL A 183 8.84 0.06 19.71
C VAL A 183 8.94 -1.39 19.19
N ALA A 184 7.83 -2.12 19.13
CA ALA A 184 7.79 -3.50 18.67
C ALA A 184 7.52 -3.59 17.15
N CYS A 185 7.62 -4.81 16.61
CA CYS A 185 7.21 -5.13 15.24
C CYS A 185 5.75 -5.65 15.22
N PHE A 186 5.13 -5.66 14.04
CA PHE A 186 3.78 -6.17 13.83
C PHE A 186 3.55 -7.59 14.32
N TYR A 187 2.28 -7.87 14.57
CA TYR A 187 1.75 -9.09 15.15
C TYR A 187 2.15 -10.33 14.36
N ASP A 188 2.47 -11.40 15.08
CA ASP A 188 2.31 -12.77 14.58
C ASP A 188 1.32 -13.52 15.49
N SER A 189 0.98 -14.75 15.12
CA SER A 189 0.04 -15.60 15.86
C SER A 189 0.45 -15.83 17.32
N ASP A 190 1.74 -15.69 17.63
CA ASP A 190 2.30 -15.93 18.96
C ASP A 190 2.43 -14.62 19.78
N HIS A 191 2.33 -13.45 19.13
CA HIS A 191 2.57 -12.13 19.73
C HIS A 191 1.49 -11.09 19.33
N PRO A 192 0.26 -11.21 19.87
CA PRO A 192 -0.87 -10.35 19.53
C PRO A 192 -0.76 -8.90 20.02
N ASN A 193 0.31 -8.56 20.77
CA ASN A 193 0.62 -7.19 21.21
C ASN A 193 1.89 -6.62 20.54
N GLY A 194 2.33 -7.25 19.46
CA GLY A 194 3.57 -6.94 18.76
C GLY A 194 4.74 -7.80 19.25
N ALA A 195 5.66 -8.09 18.33
CA ALA A 195 6.81 -8.95 18.60
C ALA A 195 8.09 -8.11 18.72
N CYS A 196 8.80 -8.23 19.85
CA CYS A 196 10.11 -7.61 20.00
C CYS A 196 11.15 -8.49 19.28
N ILE A 197 11.78 -7.95 18.24
CA ILE A 197 12.76 -8.69 17.44
C ILE A 197 14.14 -8.61 18.11
N GLY A 198 14.71 -9.76 18.42
CA GLY A 198 16.01 -9.93 19.04
C GLY A 198 17.17 -9.86 18.06
N LYS A 199 18.40 -9.91 18.58
CA LYS A 199 19.64 -9.84 17.78
C LYS A 199 19.69 -10.85 16.62
N ASP A 200 19.01 -11.97 16.76
CA ASP A 200 19.01 -13.04 15.76
C ASP A 200 17.90 -12.87 14.70
N ARG A 201 17.24 -11.71 14.67
CA ARG A 201 16.02 -11.45 13.86
C ARG A 201 14.89 -12.43 14.15
N LYS A 202 14.86 -12.95 15.39
CA LYS A 202 13.80 -13.79 15.93
C LYS A 202 13.11 -13.08 17.08
N ASN A 203 11.87 -13.44 17.35
CA ASN A 203 11.15 -12.87 18.48
C ASN A 203 11.87 -13.18 19.79
N LEU A 204 12.04 -12.17 20.64
CA LEU A 204 12.67 -12.30 21.95
C LEU A 204 11.81 -13.10 22.95
N LEU A 205 10.57 -13.40 22.57
CA LEU A 205 9.57 -14.07 23.38
C LEU A 205 9.32 -15.53 22.95
N SER A 206 10.06 -16.02 21.94
CA SER A 206 10.06 -17.43 21.49
C SER A 206 11.09 -18.29 22.21
#